data_AF-A0A4V1L4D3-F1
#
_entry.id   AF-A0A4V1L4D3-F1
#
_cell.length_a   1.000
_cell.length_b   1.000
_cell.length_c   1.000
_cell.angle_alpha   90.00
_cell.angle_beta   90.00
_cell.angle_gamma   90.00
#
_symmetry.space_group_name_H-M   'P 1'
#
loop_
_entity.id
_entity.type
_entity.pdbx_description
1 polymer ?
#
loop_
_entity_poly.entity_id
_entity_poly.type
_entity_poly.pdbx_seq_one_letter_code
_entity_poly.pdbx_strand_id
1 'polypeptide(L)'
;MPKRREIELFYSALDVARVRGEDAVTRDDEFRIYDDGHLRITYSGPSEELPPSGAELRAKELEVQHGEPGRSLPHGLQVYAPGNVLNVEWSDDGPIFVIGYSPGGPWEQELEKLAREIAR
;
A
#
# COMPACT_ATOMS: atom_id res chain seq x y z
N MET A 1 -13.08 15.82 6.98
CA MET A 1 -13.30 15.18 5.67
C MET A 1 -13.47 13.69 5.90
N PRO A 2 -14.44 13.01 5.27
CA PRO A 2 -14.54 11.56 5.44
C PRO A 2 -13.29 10.92 4.82
N LYS A 3 -12.60 10.10 5.61
CA LYS A 3 -11.49 9.27 5.14
C LYS A 3 -12.07 8.34 4.08
N ARG A 4 -11.61 8.46 2.83
CA ARG A 4 -12.01 7.51 1.79
C ARG A 4 -11.39 6.15 2.15
N ARG A 5 -12.21 5.10 2.15
CA ARG A 5 -11.89 3.75 2.65
C ARG A 5 -10.59 3.19 2.05
N GLU A 6 -10.35 3.44 0.78
CA GLU A 6 -9.14 3.01 0.05
C GLU A 6 -7.85 3.57 0.66
N ILE A 7 -7.88 4.78 1.23
CA ILE A 7 -6.71 5.38 1.89
C ILE A 7 -6.43 4.72 3.23
N GLU A 8 -7.46 4.32 3.97
CA GLU A 8 -7.29 3.58 5.22
C GLU A 8 -6.69 2.19 4.97
N LEU A 9 -7.18 1.53 3.92
CA LEU A 9 -6.69 0.22 3.49
C LEU A 9 -5.27 0.30 2.94
N PHE A 10 -4.96 1.35 2.16
CA PHE A 10 -3.59 1.64 1.72
C PHE A 10 -2.62 1.69 2.90
N TYR A 11 -2.91 2.50 3.93
CA TYR A 11 -2.05 2.58 5.10
C TYR A 11 -1.97 1.26 5.87
N SER A 12 -3.08 0.54 5.99
CA SER A 12 -3.10 -0.77 6.65
C SER A 12 -2.20 -1.78 5.93
N ALA A 13 -2.26 -1.82 4.60
CA ALA A 13 -1.44 -2.71 3.79
C ALA A 13 0.03 -2.31 3.82
N LEU A 14 0.33 -1.01 3.81
CA LEU A 14 1.69 -0.51 3.97
C LEU A 14 2.27 -0.94 5.34
N ASP A 15 1.51 -0.81 6.42
CA ASP A 15 1.96 -1.23 7.76
C ASP A 15 2.22 -2.75 7.81
N VAL A 16 1.36 -3.57 7.19
CA VAL A 16 1.56 -5.02 7.11
C VAL A 16 2.81 -5.38 6.32
N ALA A 17 2.99 -4.82 5.12
CA ALA A 17 4.18 -5.08 4.30
C ALA A 17 5.47 -4.62 5.01
N ARG A 18 5.42 -3.55 5.81
CA ARG A 18 6.59 -3.06 6.56
C ARG A 18 6.99 -3.96 7.71
N VAL A 19 6.03 -4.51 8.44
CA VAL A 19 6.30 -5.27 9.67
C VAL A 19 6.43 -6.76 9.42
N ARG A 20 5.67 -7.31 8.47
CA ARG A 20 5.61 -8.74 8.18
C ARG A 20 6.09 -9.12 6.78
N GLY A 21 6.37 -8.14 5.92
CA GLY A 21 6.89 -8.42 4.58
C GLY A 21 8.34 -8.88 4.63
N GLU A 22 8.67 -9.82 3.75
CA GLU A 22 10.04 -10.27 3.50
C GLU A 22 10.65 -9.44 2.36
N ASP A 23 11.94 -9.12 2.47
CA ASP A 23 12.66 -8.37 1.44
C ASP A 23 12.88 -9.26 0.21
N ALA A 24 12.57 -8.72 -0.97
CA ALA A 24 12.78 -9.37 -2.26
C ALA A 24 13.46 -8.38 -3.21
N VAL A 25 14.52 -8.84 -3.88
CA VAL A 25 15.31 -8.00 -4.80
C VAL A 25 15.19 -8.55 -6.21
N THR A 26 14.84 -7.67 -7.14
CA THR A 26 14.96 -7.90 -8.58
C THR A 26 16.14 -7.11 -9.14
N ARG A 27 16.38 -7.19 -10.45
CA ARG A 27 17.55 -6.55 -11.08
C ARG A 27 17.62 -5.04 -10.86
N ASP A 28 16.46 -4.38 -10.77
CA ASP A 28 16.35 -2.92 -10.76
C ASP A 28 15.49 -2.38 -9.60
N ASP A 29 14.76 -3.25 -8.89
CA ASP A 29 13.80 -2.86 -7.86
C ASP A 29 13.89 -3.74 -6.60
N GLU A 30 13.72 -3.09 -5.44
CA GLU A 30 13.57 -3.74 -4.14
C GLU A 30 12.12 -3.68 -3.68
N PHE A 31 11.65 -4.81 -3.15
CA PHE A 31 10.28 -5.03 -2.75
C PHE A 31 10.22 -5.56 -1.33
N ARG A 32 9.11 -5.26 -0.65
CA ARG A 32 8.65 -6.07 0.48
C ARG A 32 7.38 -6.80 0.13
N ILE A 33 7.37 -8.10 0.39
CA ILE A 33 6.26 -8.97 0.04
C ILE A 33 5.76 -9.66 1.30
N TYR A 34 4.49 -9.43 1.62
CA TYR A 34 3.72 -10.28 2.51
C TYR A 34 2.85 -11.22 1.68
N ASP A 35 2.83 -12.50 2.01
CA ASP A 35 1.97 -13.49 1.37
C ASP A 35 1.62 -14.62 2.34
N ASP A 36 0.33 -14.88 2.53
CA ASP A 36 -0.18 -16.01 3.31
C ASP A 36 -1.00 -17.02 2.49
N GLY A 37 -0.97 -16.90 1.16
CA GLY A 37 -1.73 -17.69 0.21
C GLY A 37 -3.15 -17.19 -0.05
N HIS A 38 -3.70 -16.31 0.79
CA HIS A 38 -5.02 -15.70 0.62
C HIS A 38 -4.92 -14.21 0.25
N LEU A 39 -3.99 -13.51 0.89
CA LEU A 39 -3.71 -12.11 0.68
C LEU A 39 -2.23 -11.95 0.38
N ARG A 40 -1.91 -11.36 -0.77
CA ARG A 40 -0.55 -10.91 -1.09
C ARG A 40 -0.50 -9.39 -1.10
N ILE A 41 0.51 -8.83 -0.43
CA ILE A 41 0.80 -7.40 -0.43
C ILE A 41 2.22 -7.20 -0.94
N THR A 42 2.35 -6.44 -2.02
CA THR A 42 3.64 -6.06 -2.58
C THR A 42 3.82 -4.56 -2.38
N TYR A 43 4.90 -4.19 -1.72
CA TYR A 43 5.35 -2.81 -1.58
C TYR A 43 6.63 -2.62 -2.39
N SER A 44 6.67 -1.60 -3.25
CA SER A 44 7.86 -1.17 -3.98
C SER A 44 8.25 0.25 -3.57
N GLY A 45 9.50 0.42 -3.14
CA GLY A 45 10.05 1.71 -2.71
C GLY A 45 11.45 1.55 -2.09
N PRO A 46 12.15 2.66 -1.82
CA PRO A 46 13.51 2.61 -1.30
C PRO A 46 13.58 1.92 0.07
N SER A 47 14.54 1.01 0.22
CA SER A 47 14.72 0.19 1.42
C SER A 47 15.44 0.87 2.57
N GLU A 48 16.34 1.82 2.26
CA GLU A 48 17.14 2.54 3.25
C GLU A 48 16.36 3.66 3.97
N GLU A 49 15.30 4.17 3.34
CA GLU A 49 14.33 5.07 3.96
C GLU A 49 12.94 4.53 3.68
N LEU A 50 12.49 3.60 4.52
CA LEU A 50 11.07 3.26 4.58
C LEU A 50 10.31 4.59 4.68
N PRO A 51 9.32 4.85 3.80
CA PRO A 51 8.60 6.11 3.81
C PRO A 51 8.12 6.34 5.22
N PRO A 52 8.14 7.57 5.74
CA PRO A 52 7.78 7.80 7.12
C PRO A 52 6.50 7.09 7.51
N SER A 53 6.44 6.59 8.75
CA SER A 53 5.27 5.87 9.29
C SER A 53 3.95 6.49 8.81
N GLY A 54 2.89 5.72 8.66
CA GLY A 54 1.61 6.21 8.11
C GLY A 54 1.11 7.55 8.71
N ALA A 55 1.57 7.95 9.89
CA ALA A 55 1.35 9.28 10.47
C ALA A 55 1.96 10.46 9.68
N GLU A 56 3.17 10.35 9.13
CA GLU A 56 3.83 11.44 8.38
C GLU A 56 3.29 11.55 6.95
N LEU A 57 3.02 10.43 6.27
CA LEU A 57 2.28 10.45 5.00
C LEU A 57 0.84 10.99 5.17
N ARG A 58 0.18 10.69 6.29
CA ARG A 58 -1.11 11.30 6.65
C ARG A 58 -1.02 12.79 6.94
N ALA A 59 0.13 13.28 7.44
CA ALA A 59 0.35 14.68 7.77
C ALA A 59 0.62 15.56 6.54
N LYS A 60 1.11 14.98 5.44
CA LYS A 60 1.52 15.72 4.23
C LYS A 60 0.37 16.26 3.34
N GLU A 61 -0.90 16.24 3.77
CA GLU A 61 -2.06 16.72 2.98
C GLU A 61 -2.05 16.27 1.51
N LEU A 62 -1.68 15.01 1.25
CA LEU A 62 -1.57 14.49 -0.11
C LEU A 62 -2.95 14.46 -0.79
N GLU A 63 -3.02 15.00 -2.01
CA GLU A 63 -4.22 14.93 -2.83
C GLU A 63 -4.41 13.50 -3.37
N VAL A 64 -5.61 12.94 -3.16
CA VAL A 64 -5.97 11.61 -3.66
C VAL A 64 -6.59 11.74 -5.04
N GLN A 65 -5.88 11.24 -6.04
CA GLN A 65 -6.32 11.19 -7.43
C GLN A 65 -6.72 9.77 -7.81
N HIS A 66 -7.63 9.65 -8.76
CA HIS A 66 -8.12 8.37 -9.27
C HIS A 66 -7.67 8.19 -10.72
N GLY A 67 -7.25 6.97 -11.06
CA GLY A 67 -6.72 6.63 -12.39
C GLY A 67 -5.20 6.53 -12.41
N GLU A 68 -4.65 6.40 -13.61
CA GLU A 68 -3.21 6.20 -13.82
C GLU A 68 -2.47 7.55 -13.86
N PRO A 69 -1.33 7.67 -13.17
CA PRO A 69 -0.46 8.83 -13.33
C PRO A 69 0.08 8.86 -14.77
N GLY A 70 0.31 10.05 -15.33
CA GLY A 70 0.85 10.20 -16.70
C GLY A 70 2.27 9.64 -16.91
N ARG A 71 2.92 9.18 -15.84
CA ARG A 71 4.16 8.40 -15.80
C ARG A 71 4.11 7.47 -14.58
N SER A 72 4.76 6.31 -14.65
CA SER A 72 4.92 5.46 -13.47
C SER A 72 5.65 6.23 -12.35
N LEU A 73 5.10 6.14 -11.15
CA LEU A 73 5.64 6.83 -9.97
C LEU A 73 6.60 5.92 -9.19
N PRO A 74 7.54 6.50 -8.42
CA PRO A 74 8.64 5.73 -7.82
C PRO A 74 8.22 4.79 -6.69
N HIS A 75 6.98 4.89 -6.19
CA HIS A 75 6.48 4.03 -5.12
C HIS A 75 5.16 3.39 -5.49
N GLY A 76 4.99 2.14 -5.05
CA GLY A 76 3.81 1.35 -5.34
C GLY A 76 3.40 0.47 -4.17
N LEU A 77 2.09 0.25 -4.05
CA LEU A 77 1.51 -0.73 -3.15
C LEU A 77 0.40 -1.47 -3.87
N GLN A 78 0.54 -2.79 -3.92
CA GLN A 78 -0.44 -3.68 -4.54
C GLN A 78 -0.95 -4.68 -3.52
N VAL A 79 -2.27 -4.79 -3.42
CA VAL A 79 -2.96 -5.84 -2.66
C VAL A 79 -3.66 -6.76 -3.64
N TYR A 80 -3.36 -8.04 -3.52
CA TYR A 80 -3.90 -9.09 -4.37
C TYR A 80 -4.66 -10.12 -3.53
N ALA A 81 -5.93 -10.34 -3.89
CA ALA A 81 -6.80 -11.37 -3.36
C ALA A 81 -7.78 -11.81 -4.46
N PRO A 82 -7.79 -13.12 -4.79
CA PRO A 82 -7.94 -13.66 -6.16
C PRO A 82 -8.08 -12.64 -7.32
N GLY A 83 -7.13 -11.69 -7.41
CA GLY A 83 -7.17 -10.55 -8.33
C GLY A 83 -6.54 -9.32 -7.68
N ASN A 84 -6.15 -8.32 -8.48
CA ASN A 84 -5.66 -7.05 -7.93
C ASN A 84 -6.86 -6.25 -7.42
N VAL A 85 -6.92 -6.01 -6.10
CA VAL A 85 -8.06 -5.38 -5.42
C VAL A 85 -7.74 -3.97 -4.92
N LEU A 86 -6.46 -3.65 -4.78
CA LEU A 86 -5.99 -2.30 -4.49
C LEU A 86 -4.62 -2.09 -5.15
N ASN A 87 -4.50 -1.08 -5.99
CA ASN A 87 -3.24 -0.64 -6.57
C ASN A 87 -3.10 0.86 -6.38
N VAL A 88 -2.03 1.26 -5.70
CA VAL A 88 -1.74 2.65 -5.35
C VAL A 88 -0.31 2.99 -5.74
N GLU A 89 -0.13 4.15 -6.40
CA GLU A 89 1.18 4.69 -6.77
C GLU A 89 1.33 6.12 -6.23
N TRP A 90 2.54 6.49 -5.80
CA TRP A 90 2.82 7.84 -5.28
C TRP A 90 4.29 8.23 -5.38
N SER A 91 4.57 9.49 -5.05
CA SER A 91 5.92 10.06 -4.87
C SER A 91 5.97 10.82 -3.54
N ASP A 92 7.16 11.04 -2.97
CA ASP A 92 7.33 11.58 -1.61
C ASP A 92 6.62 12.92 -1.33
N ASP A 93 6.53 13.80 -2.33
CA ASP A 93 5.95 15.15 -2.23
C ASP A 93 4.78 15.39 -3.20
N GLY A 94 4.30 14.31 -3.83
CA GLY A 94 3.28 14.39 -4.87
C GLY A 94 1.97 13.69 -4.51
N PRO A 95 0.94 13.80 -5.35
CA PRO A 95 -0.35 13.17 -5.10
C PRO A 95 -0.25 11.64 -5.01
N ILE A 96 -1.18 11.05 -4.27
CA ILE A 96 -1.40 9.60 -4.22
C ILE A 96 -2.41 9.25 -5.31
N PHE A 97 -2.05 8.32 -6.19
CA PHE A 97 -2.92 7.79 -7.23
C PHE A 97 -3.48 6.45 -6.83
N VAL A 98 -4.80 6.36 -6.76
CA VAL A 98 -5.51 5.09 -6.68
C VAL A 98 -5.78 4.62 -8.11
N ILE A 99 -4.95 3.69 -8.57
CA ILE A 99 -5.01 3.14 -9.93
C ILE A 99 -6.12 2.09 -10.03
N GLY A 100 -6.27 1.28 -8.99
CA GLY A 100 -7.30 0.26 -8.92
C GLY A 100 -7.84 0.11 -7.51
N TYR A 101 -9.15 0.00 -7.37
CA TYR A 101 -9.80 -0.28 -6.11
C TYR A 101 -11.08 -1.08 -6.35
N SER A 102 -11.15 -2.29 -5.80
CA SER A 102 -12.32 -3.15 -5.83
C SER A 102 -12.89 -3.27 -4.41
N PRO A 103 -13.86 -2.41 -4.04
CA PRO A 103 -14.41 -2.39 -2.69
C PRO A 103 -15.26 -3.63 -2.43
N GLY A 104 -15.31 -4.05 -1.17
CA GLY A 104 -16.19 -5.13 -0.72
C GLY A 104 -15.60 -6.50 -1.05
N GLY A 105 -15.10 -7.17 -0.01
CA GLY A 105 -14.61 -8.54 -0.12
C GLY A 105 -13.95 -9.00 1.18
N PRO A 106 -13.65 -10.30 1.30
CA PRO A 106 -12.94 -10.84 2.46
C PRO A 106 -11.56 -10.18 2.68
N TRP A 107 -10.91 -9.76 1.60
CA TRP A 107 -9.58 -9.15 1.62
C TRP A 107 -9.48 -7.93 2.54
N GLU A 108 -10.51 -7.08 2.59
CA GLU A 108 -10.50 -5.90 3.46
C GLU A 108 -10.49 -6.29 4.95
N GLN A 109 -11.27 -7.31 5.32
CA GLN A 109 -11.37 -7.78 6.70
C GLN A 109 -10.09 -8.50 7.14
N GLU A 110 -9.51 -9.30 6.23
CA GLU A 110 -8.23 -9.97 6.43
C GLU A 110 -7.11 -8.94 6.64
N LEU A 111 -7.04 -7.94 5.75
CA LEU A 111 -6.06 -6.87 5.87
C LEU A 111 -6.21 -6.09 7.18
N GLU A 112 -7.43 -5.70 7.55
CA GLU A 112 -7.67 -5.02 8.82
C GLU A 112 -7.30 -5.87 10.03
N LYS A 113 -7.58 -7.18 9.99
CA LYS A 113 -7.20 -8.10 11.06
C LYS A 113 -5.68 -8.09 11.23
N LEU A 114 -4.93 -8.23 10.14
CA LEU A 114 -3.47 -8.19 10.15
C LEU A 114 -2.94 -6.85 10.69
N ALA A 115 -3.49 -5.73 10.21
CA ALA A 115 -3.09 -4.40 10.68
C ALA A 115 -3.36 -4.19 12.18
N ARG A 116 -4.51 -4.69 12.69
CA ARG A 116 -4.82 -4.65 14.13
C ARG A 116 -3.89 -5.52 14.98
N GLU A 117 -3.42 -6.64 14.45
CA GLU A 117 -2.46 -7.50 15.15
C GLU A 117 -1.09 -6.84 15.26
N ILE A 118 -0.70 -6.01 14.29
CA ILE A 118 0.57 -5.28 14.27
C ILE A 118 0.53 -4.04 15.18
N ALA A 119 -0.63 -3.42 15.36
CA ALA A 119 -0.80 -2.22 16.18
C ALA A 119 -0.85 -2.47 17.71
N ARG A 120 -0.67 -3.72 18.16
CA ARG A 120 -0.70 -4.14 19.57
C ARG A 120 0.70 -4.36 20.11
#